data_AF-W7E2X3-F1
#
_entry.id   AF-W7E2X3-F1
#
_cell.length_a   1.000
_cell.length_b   1.000
_cell.length_c   1.000
_cell.angle_alpha   90.00
_cell.angle_beta   90.00
_cell.angle_gamma   90.00
#
_symmetry.space_group_name_H-M   'P 1'
#
loop_
_entity.id
_entity.type
_entity.pdbx_description
1 polymer ?
#
loop_
_entity_poly.entity_id
_entity_poly.type
_entity_poly.pdbx_seq_one_letter_code
_entity_poly.pdbx_strand_id
1 'polypeptide(L)'
;MKKQDEHNKYIQELEDGLAVGKLESIELYYTRVFESLNYNFVLETLTNIEYRKAGKILLIDFYLPRREIIPRLKLMKYVQSRKEFTESQISEKQVNDVYNNLLYSLILELTNVVYQADKHSHIDSVVINGWLEEINQATGNLENFCLMSLQTNKTNFQELNLGRVDPKECFRKLKGVAKSNLNDLVPVVPILTLNREDERFVESKLIGEKINGTNLATMNWEEFEHLVRELFEKVFTEKGIEIKTTRSSKDGGVDAVMFDSDPITGGKFIVQAKRYTNLVGVSAVRDLYGTIMNEGATKGILVTTSDYGPDSYEFAKNKPISLLNGSNLLSMLSEHGYENIRIDLKEK
;
A
#
# COMPACT_ATOMS: atom_id res chain seq x y z
N MET A 1 -13.59 15.98 -23.43
CA MET A 1 -14.21 14.90 -24.23
C MET A 1 -13.32 13.67 -24.22
N LYS A 2 -12.18 13.61 -24.93
CA LYS A 2 -11.32 12.39 -24.98
C LYS A 2 -10.94 11.74 -23.63
N LYS A 3 -10.47 12.51 -22.64
CA LYS A 3 -10.16 12.00 -21.28
C LYS A 3 -11.39 11.47 -20.52
N GLN A 4 -12.56 12.05 -20.77
CA GLN A 4 -13.82 11.62 -20.15
C GLN A 4 -14.32 10.34 -20.82
N ASP A 5 -14.18 10.23 -22.14
CA ASP A 5 -14.56 9.03 -22.89
C ASP A 5 -13.65 7.84 -22.54
N GLU A 6 -12.35 8.07 -22.39
CA GLU A 6 -11.38 7.06 -21.92
C GLU A 6 -11.67 6.60 -20.48
N HIS A 7 -12.00 7.54 -19.58
CA HIS A 7 -12.40 7.21 -18.22
C HIS A 7 -13.70 6.40 -18.19
N ASN A 8 -14.72 6.82 -18.93
CA ASN A 8 -16.00 6.12 -19.00
C ASN A 8 -15.84 4.70 -19.56
N LYS A 9 -14.99 4.53 -20.59
CA LYS A 9 -14.70 3.22 -21.16
C LYS A 9 -14.02 2.31 -20.14
N TYR A 10 -13.04 2.82 -19.39
CA TYR A 10 -12.39 2.08 -18.31
C TYR A 10 -13.39 1.64 -17.22
N ILE A 11 -14.30 2.53 -16.79
CA ILE A 11 -15.35 2.18 -15.83
C ILE A 11 -16.26 1.09 -16.39
N GLN A 12 -16.66 1.18 -17.67
CA GLN A 12 -17.48 0.15 -18.30
C GLN A 12 -16.77 -1.21 -18.35
N GLU A 13 -15.48 -1.25 -18.70
CA GLU A 13 -14.68 -2.48 -18.71
C GLU A 13 -14.54 -3.11 -17.31
N LEU A 14 -14.49 -2.29 -16.26
CA LEU A 14 -14.53 -2.76 -14.88
C LEU A 14 -15.89 -3.33 -14.48
N GLU A 15 -16.98 -2.66 -14.85
CA GLU A 15 -18.34 -3.14 -14.59
C GLU A 15 -18.61 -4.47 -15.30
N ASP A 16 -18.26 -4.56 -16.58
CA ASP A 16 -18.40 -5.78 -17.38
C ASP A 16 -17.56 -6.92 -16.80
N GLY A 17 -16.32 -6.62 -16.39
CA GLY A 17 -15.42 -7.57 -15.74
C GLY A 17 -15.94 -8.04 -14.37
N LEU A 18 -16.54 -7.13 -13.60
CA LEU A 18 -17.17 -7.46 -12.32
C LEU A 18 -18.38 -8.36 -12.52
N ALA A 19 -19.21 -8.12 -13.54
CA ALA A 19 -20.40 -8.92 -13.84
C ALA A 19 -20.08 -10.39 -14.19
N VAL A 20 -18.92 -10.64 -14.81
CA VAL A 20 -18.47 -12.00 -15.17
C VAL A 20 -17.51 -12.61 -14.15
N GLY A 21 -17.23 -11.91 -13.05
CA GLY A 21 -16.34 -12.37 -11.98
C GLY A 21 -14.87 -12.49 -12.39
N LYS A 22 -14.38 -11.54 -13.19
CA LYS A 22 -12.95 -11.42 -13.54
C LYS A 22 -12.15 -11.04 -12.28
N LEU A 23 -11.03 -11.73 -12.06
CA LEU A 23 -10.23 -11.62 -10.83
C LEU A 23 -9.75 -10.18 -10.59
N GLU A 24 -9.13 -9.56 -11.59
CA GLU A 24 -8.56 -8.22 -11.46
C GLU A 24 -9.65 -7.16 -11.26
N SER A 25 -10.83 -7.37 -11.85
CA SER A 25 -11.98 -6.48 -11.69
C SER A 25 -12.57 -6.55 -10.28
N ILE A 26 -12.65 -7.74 -9.68
CA ILE A 26 -13.14 -7.91 -8.30
C ILE A 26 -12.17 -7.26 -7.32
N GLU A 27 -10.87 -7.54 -7.44
CA GLU A 27 -9.87 -6.99 -6.52
C GLU A 27 -9.83 -5.47 -6.60
N LEU A 28 -9.76 -4.91 -7.81
CA LEU A 28 -9.77 -3.47 -8.01
C LEU A 28 -11.07 -2.82 -7.53
N TYR A 29 -12.23 -3.46 -7.76
CA TYR A 29 -13.50 -2.98 -7.24
C TYR A 29 -13.46 -2.84 -5.73
N TYR A 30 -13.01 -3.87 -5.02
CA TYR A 30 -12.91 -3.82 -3.56
C TYR A 30 -11.83 -2.86 -3.07
N THR A 31 -10.71 -2.69 -3.80
CA THR A 31 -9.75 -1.63 -3.51
C THR A 31 -10.44 -0.26 -3.53
N ARG A 32 -11.24 0.03 -4.55
CA ARG A 32 -12.01 1.30 -4.62
C ARG A 32 -13.05 1.43 -3.52
N VAL A 33 -13.72 0.34 -3.16
CA VAL A 33 -14.68 0.34 -2.03
C VAL A 33 -13.97 0.76 -0.75
N PHE A 34 -12.81 0.18 -0.45
CA PHE A 34 -12.05 0.51 0.75
C PHE A 34 -11.45 1.93 0.71
N GLU A 35 -10.94 2.38 -0.45
CA GLU A 35 -10.48 3.76 -0.66
C GLU A 35 -11.59 4.80 -0.45
N SER A 36 -12.85 4.42 -0.67
CA SER A 36 -14.01 5.31 -0.49
C SER A 36 -14.52 5.39 0.95
N LEU A 37 -14.00 4.55 1.86
CA LEU A 37 -14.41 4.56 3.26
C LEU A 37 -13.86 5.81 3.95
N ASN A 38 -14.78 6.56 4.57
CA ASN A 38 -14.44 7.75 5.33
C ASN A 38 -14.61 7.47 6.82
N TYR A 39 -13.53 7.66 7.58
CA TYR A 39 -13.54 7.52 9.04
C TYR A 39 -13.49 8.91 9.69
N ASN A 40 -14.07 9.02 10.88
CA ASN A 40 -14.04 10.26 11.68
C ASN A 40 -12.68 10.52 12.34
N PHE A 41 -11.66 9.72 12.01
CA PHE A 41 -10.29 9.85 12.46
C PHE A 41 -9.36 9.67 11.25
N VAL A 42 -8.17 10.28 11.32
CA VAL A 42 -7.16 10.12 10.28
C VAL A 42 -6.72 8.66 10.30
N LEU A 43 -6.97 7.98 9.19
CA LEU A 43 -6.61 6.59 9.01
C LEU A 43 -5.81 6.49 7.72
N GLU A 44 -4.50 6.36 7.86
CA GLU A 44 -3.56 6.07 6.77
C GLU A 44 -3.63 4.57 6.46
N THR A 45 -4.79 4.08 6.01
CA THR A 45 -4.96 2.65 5.73
C THR A 45 -4.32 2.27 4.43
N LEU A 46 -3.31 1.42 4.53
CA LEU A 46 -2.92 0.51 3.46
C LEU A 46 -3.85 -0.71 3.51
N THR A 47 -4.36 -1.12 2.36
CA THR A 47 -5.17 -2.33 2.23
C THR A 47 -4.67 -3.15 1.06
N ASN A 48 -4.41 -4.43 1.30
CA ASN A 48 -4.06 -5.37 0.24
C ASN A 48 -5.20 -6.38 0.09
N ILE A 49 -5.60 -6.62 -1.15
CA ILE A 49 -6.77 -7.44 -1.46
C ILE A 49 -6.37 -8.52 -2.48
N GLU A 50 -6.74 -9.76 -2.18
CA GLU A 50 -6.62 -10.89 -3.10
C GLU A 50 -7.96 -11.61 -3.19
N TYR A 51 -8.39 -11.88 -4.41
CA TYR A 51 -9.59 -12.67 -4.65
C TYR A 51 -9.24 -14.09 -5.10
N ARG A 52 -9.64 -15.08 -4.30
CA ARG A 52 -9.53 -16.49 -4.65
C ARG A 52 -10.82 -16.97 -5.27
N LYS A 53 -10.80 -17.09 -6.60
CA LYS A 53 -11.93 -17.62 -7.39
C LYS A 53 -12.37 -19.00 -6.92
N ALA A 54 -11.40 -19.87 -6.59
CA ALA A 54 -11.68 -21.16 -5.95
C ALA A 54 -12.19 -20.91 -4.52
N GLY A 55 -13.48 -21.12 -4.30
CA GLY A 55 -14.15 -20.89 -3.00
C GLY A 55 -14.69 -19.48 -2.81
N LYS A 56 -14.58 -18.59 -3.81
CA LYS A 56 -15.13 -17.22 -3.78
C LYS A 56 -14.74 -16.45 -2.51
N ILE A 57 -13.44 -16.46 -2.20
CA ILE A 57 -12.90 -15.88 -0.97
C ILE A 57 -12.25 -14.54 -1.29
N LEU A 58 -12.67 -13.48 -0.59
CA LEU A 58 -11.96 -12.21 -0.59
C LEU A 58 -11.06 -12.13 0.65
N LEU A 59 -9.75 -12.08 0.44
CA LEU A 59 -8.76 -11.95 1.49
C LEU A 59 -8.21 -10.53 1.53
N ILE A 60 -8.21 -9.94 2.72
CA ILE A 60 -7.87 -8.53 2.95
C ILE A 60 -6.85 -8.43 4.08
N ASP A 61 -5.66 -7.93 3.79
CA ASP A 61 -4.76 -7.42 4.82
C ASP A 61 -5.05 -5.93 5.02
N PHE A 62 -5.51 -5.58 6.22
CA PHE A 62 -5.93 -4.24 6.60
C PHE A 62 -5.03 -3.71 7.72
N TYR A 63 -4.40 -2.56 7.52
CA TYR A 63 -3.59 -1.92 8.55
C TYR A 63 -4.47 -1.19 9.56
N LEU A 64 -4.42 -1.64 10.81
CA LEU A 64 -5.20 -1.13 11.93
C LEU A 64 -4.66 0.23 12.39
N PRO A 65 -5.54 1.14 12.87
CA PRO A 65 -5.08 2.36 13.52
C PRO A 65 -4.35 2.04 14.81
N ARG A 66 -3.35 2.85 15.18
CA ARG A 66 -2.70 2.77 16.50
C ARG A 66 -3.53 3.46 17.57
N ARG A 67 -3.31 3.12 18.84
CA ARG A 67 -4.09 3.64 19.98
C ARG A 67 -4.06 5.16 20.13
N GLU A 68 -3.07 5.84 19.56
CA GLU A 68 -2.89 7.29 19.60
C GLU A 68 -4.05 8.04 18.92
N ILE A 69 -4.85 7.37 18.08
CA ILE A 69 -6.05 7.96 17.47
C ILE A 69 -7.17 8.23 18.48
N ILE A 70 -7.13 7.61 19.67
CA ILE A 70 -8.20 7.73 20.65
C ILE A 70 -8.13 9.09 21.34
N PRO A 71 -9.17 9.95 21.22
CA PRO A 71 -9.18 11.26 21.86
C PRO A 71 -9.10 11.12 23.38
N ARG A 72 -8.18 11.85 24.01
CA ARG A 72 -7.97 11.77 25.46
C ARG A 72 -8.83 12.76 26.25
N LEU A 73 -9.25 13.87 25.65
CA LEU A 73 -10.02 14.92 26.31
C LEU A 73 -11.41 14.38 26.73
N LYS A 74 -11.65 14.32 28.04
CA LYS A 74 -12.93 13.86 28.60
C LYS A 74 -13.91 15.01 28.83
N LEU A 75 -13.41 16.11 29.37
CA LEU A 75 -14.24 17.24 29.79
C LEU A 75 -13.42 18.52 29.88
N MET A 76 -13.97 19.60 29.33
CA MET A 76 -13.45 20.96 29.49
C MET A 76 -14.45 21.77 30.33
N LYS A 77 -13.98 22.35 31.43
CA LYS A 77 -14.80 23.13 32.38
C LYS A 77 -14.24 24.53 32.54
N TYR A 78 -15.09 25.55 32.39
CA TYR A 78 -14.72 26.92 32.70
C TYR A 78 -14.79 27.17 34.22
N VAL A 79 -13.69 27.63 34.80
CA VAL A 79 -13.59 27.95 36.23
C VAL A 79 -13.64 29.46 36.38
N GLN A 80 -14.84 29.97 36.70
CA GLN A 80 -15.12 31.41 36.75
C GLN A 80 -14.23 32.19 37.73
N SER A 81 -13.89 31.60 38.88
CA SER A 81 -13.04 32.23 39.90
C SER A 81 -11.60 32.48 39.42
N ARG A 82 -11.12 31.65 38.47
CA ARG A 82 -9.77 31.73 37.90
C ARG A 82 -9.77 32.27 36.47
N LYS A 83 -10.96 32.45 35.88
CA LYS A 83 -11.18 32.82 34.47
C LYS A 83 -10.45 31.91 33.47
N GLU A 84 -10.30 30.63 33.80
CA GLU A 84 -9.55 29.65 33.00
C GLU A 84 -10.41 28.44 32.64
N PHE A 85 -10.02 27.74 31.57
CA PHE A 85 -10.54 26.40 31.29
C PHE A 85 -9.67 25.35 31.98
N THR A 86 -10.32 24.36 32.57
CA THR A 86 -9.67 23.18 33.14
C THR A 86 -10.10 21.97 32.33
N GLU A 87 -9.12 21.14 31.99
CA GLU A 87 -9.33 19.91 31.23
C GLU A 87 -9.17 18.69 32.14
N SER A 88 -9.97 17.67 31.88
CA SER A 88 -9.74 16.33 32.40
C SER A 88 -9.61 15.35 31.26
N GLN A 89 -8.71 14.38 31.42
CA GLN A 89 -8.44 13.35 30.43
C GLN A 89 -9.13 12.04 30.86
N ILE A 90 -9.45 11.17 29.89
CA ILE A 90 -9.85 9.79 30.18
C ILE A 90 -8.65 9.01 30.74
N SER A 91 -8.91 8.01 31.57
CA SER A 91 -7.83 7.17 32.11
C SER A 91 -7.29 6.20 31.04
N GLU A 92 -6.06 5.70 31.23
CA GLU A 92 -5.47 4.68 30.34
C GLU A 92 -6.37 3.44 30.18
N LYS A 93 -7.07 3.04 31.26
CA LYS A 93 -8.05 1.96 31.18
C LYS A 93 -9.18 2.29 30.20
N GLN A 94 -9.71 3.51 30.24
CA GLN A 94 -10.77 3.92 29.33
C GLN A 94 -10.26 4.00 27.88
N VAL A 95 -9.04 4.49 27.66
CA VAL A 95 -8.40 4.46 26.32
C VAL A 95 -8.34 3.03 25.79
N ASN A 96 -7.82 2.11 26.60
CA ASN A 96 -7.67 0.68 26.26
C ASN A 96 -9.01 0.00 25.96
N ASP A 97 -10.06 0.33 26.73
CA ASP A 97 -11.40 -0.21 26.53
C ASP A 97 -12.01 0.30 25.20
N VAL A 98 -11.88 1.61 24.93
CA VAL A 98 -12.37 2.23 23.67
C VAL A 98 -11.60 1.69 22.48
N TYR A 99 -10.27 1.60 22.57
CA TYR A 99 -9.41 1.10 21.49
C TYR A 99 -9.71 -0.36 21.16
N ASN A 100 -9.80 -1.24 22.18
CA ASN A 100 -10.21 -2.63 21.97
C ASN A 100 -11.56 -2.71 21.23
N ASN A 101 -12.55 -1.96 21.70
CA ASN A 101 -13.87 -1.95 21.10
C ASN A 101 -13.84 -1.44 19.65
N LEU A 102 -13.04 -0.41 19.37
CA LEU A 102 -12.84 0.12 18.03
C LEU A 102 -12.30 -0.94 17.08
N LEU A 103 -11.23 -1.66 17.45
CA LEU A 103 -10.62 -2.66 16.57
C LEU A 103 -11.60 -3.81 16.23
N TYR A 104 -12.33 -4.34 17.22
CA TYR A 104 -13.35 -5.36 16.96
C TYR A 104 -14.49 -4.83 16.09
N SER A 105 -14.96 -3.60 16.35
CA SER A 105 -16.02 -2.96 15.56
C SER A 105 -15.59 -2.75 14.12
N LEU A 106 -14.36 -2.28 13.92
CA LEU A 106 -13.78 -2.00 12.61
C LEU A 106 -13.73 -3.27 11.74
N ILE A 107 -13.22 -4.38 12.28
CA ILE A 107 -13.16 -5.64 11.53
C ILE A 107 -14.56 -6.15 11.13
N LEU A 108 -15.54 -6.02 12.01
CA LEU A 108 -16.93 -6.39 11.70
C LEU A 108 -17.57 -5.46 10.68
N GLU A 109 -17.31 -4.15 10.78
CA GLU A 109 -17.80 -3.14 9.85
C GLU A 109 -17.22 -3.36 8.44
N LEU A 110 -15.91 -3.54 8.33
CA LEU A 110 -15.24 -3.86 7.06
C LEU A 110 -15.80 -5.13 6.43
N THR A 111 -16.03 -6.16 7.25
CA THR A 111 -16.65 -7.41 6.76
C THR A 111 -18.06 -7.17 6.24
N ASN A 112 -18.86 -6.35 6.95
CA ASN A 112 -20.19 -5.97 6.50
C ASN A 112 -20.13 -5.17 5.19
N VAL A 113 -19.23 -4.20 5.06
CA VAL A 113 -19.02 -3.42 3.83
C VAL A 113 -18.77 -4.35 2.65
N VAL A 114 -17.90 -5.35 2.80
CA VAL A 114 -17.60 -6.29 1.72
C VAL A 114 -18.85 -7.03 1.25
N TYR A 115 -19.65 -7.57 2.19
CA TYR A 115 -20.85 -8.33 1.84
C TYR A 115 -21.99 -7.47 1.28
N GLN A 116 -22.10 -6.20 1.72
CA GLN A 116 -23.08 -5.26 1.17
C GLN A 116 -22.70 -4.79 -0.24
N ALA A 117 -21.39 -4.69 -0.51
CA ALA A 117 -20.88 -4.30 -1.83
C ALA A 117 -20.96 -5.43 -2.88
N ASP A 118 -21.10 -6.69 -2.46
CA ASP A 118 -21.16 -7.85 -3.35
C ASP A 118 -22.51 -7.98 -4.09
N LYS A 119 -22.69 -7.18 -5.16
CA LYS A 119 -23.90 -7.16 -6.00
C LYS A 119 -24.07 -8.38 -6.89
N HIS A 120 -22.97 -9.01 -7.31
CA HIS A 120 -22.97 -10.11 -8.28
C HIS A 120 -22.77 -11.50 -7.65
N SER A 121 -22.76 -11.58 -6.31
CA SER A 121 -22.62 -12.85 -5.57
C SER A 121 -21.33 -13.60 -5.92
N HIS A 122 -20.24 -12.83 -5.97
CA HIS A 122 -18.89 -13.30 -6.19
C HIS A 122 -18.15 -13.56 -4.88
N ILE A 123 -18.69 -13.17 -3.73
CA ILE A 123 -18.04 -13.36 -2.43
C ILE A 123 -18.89 -14.28 -1.53
N ASP A 124 -18.43 -15.52 -1.35
CA ASP A 124 -19.06 -16.48 -0.42
C ASP A 124 -18.40 -16.41 0.96
N SER A 125 -17.12 -16.04 1.02
CA SER A 125 -16.36 -15.90 2.27
C SER A 125 -15.42 -14.70 2.23
N VAL A 126 -15.23 -14.09 3.39
CA VAL A 126 -14.30 -12.98 3.60
C VAL A 126 -13.32 -13.38 4.69
N VAL A 127 -12.05 -13.08 4.44
CA VAL A 127 -11.00 -13.11 5.45
C VAL A 127 -10.43 -11.70 5.56
N ILE A 128 -10.40 -11.13 6.77
CA ILE A 128 -9.62 -9.91 7.01
C ILE A 128 -8.62 -10.12 8.14
N ASN A 129 -7.38 -9.75 7.87
CA ASN A 129 -6.27 -9.74 8.81
C ASN A 129 -5.99 -8.29 9.19
N GLY A 130 -6.12 -7.99 10.48
CA GLY A 130 -5.75 -6.71 11.06
C GLY A 130 -4.26 -6.68 11.40
N TRP A 131 -3.49 -5.94 10.61
CA TRP A 131 -2.05 -5.75 10.79
C TRP A 131 -1.76 -4.48 11.57
N LEU A 132 -0.76 -4.53 12.42
CA LEU A 132 -0.24 -3.35 13.09
C LEU A 132 1.25 -3.22 12.82
N GLU A 133 1.69 -1.99 12.71
CA GLU A 133 3.11 -1.62 12.69
C GLU A 133 3.50 -1.02 14.03
N GLU A 134 4.46 -1.63 14.73
CA GLU A 134 5.01 -1.11 15.99
C GLU A 134 6.51 -1.26 16.06
N ILE A 135 7.12 -0.48 16.94
CA ILE A 135 8.53 -0.64 17.28
C ILE A 135 8.64 -1.82 18.25
N ASN A 136 9.36 -2.86 17.84
CA ASN A 136 9.71 -3.95 18.74
C ASN A 136 10.70 -3.42 19.79
N GLN A 137 10.29 -3.45 21.06
CA GLN A 137 11.10 -2.88 22.16
C GLN A 137 12.40 -3.64 22.41
N ALA A 138 12.50 -4.91 21.99
CA ALA A 138 13.71 -5.71 22.14
C ALA A 138 14.75 -5.41 21.04
N THR A 139 14.30 -5.11 19.82
CA THR A 139 15.18 -4.89 18.65
C THR A 139 15.34 -3.41 18.28
N GLY A 140 14.39 -2.55 18.68
CA GLY A 140 14.29 -1.16 18.25
C GLY A 140 13.74 -0.99 16.82
N ASN A 141 13.45 -2.09 16.13
CA ASN A 141 13.04 -2.07 14.73
C ASN A 141 11.52 -1.99 14.59
N LEU A 142 11.07 -1.32 13.54
CA LEU A 142 9.66 -1.30 13.15
C LEU A 142 9.28 -2.67 12.58
N GLU A 143 8.35 -3.36 13.22
CA GLU A 143 7.88 -4.68 12.81
C GLU A 143 6.39 -4.63 12.46
N ASN A 144 6.00 -5.39 11.43
CA ASN A 144 4.61 -5.62 11.09
C ASN A 144 4.18 -6.97 11.66
N PHE A 145 3.02 -7.01 12.31
CA PHE A 145 2.47 -8.26 12.81
C PHE A 145 0.94 -8.25 12.73
N CYS A 146 0.36 -9.43 12.58
CA CYS A 146 -1.08 -9.60 12.61
C CYS A 146 -1.55 -9.61 14.07
N LEU A 147 -2.44 -8.69 14.43
CA LEU A 147 -3.01 -8.58 15.77
C LEU A 147 -4.30 -9.38 15.91
N MET A 148 -5.08 -9.47 14.83
CA MET A 148 -6.34 -10.19 14.79
C MET A 148 -6.69 -10.64 13.37
N SER A 149 -7.39 -11.76 13.24
CA SER A 149 -7.85 -12.29 11.96
C SER A 149 -9.27 -12.81 12.08
N LEU A 150 -10.11 -12.51 11.09
CA LEU A 150 -11.49 -12.99 11.02
C LEU A 150 -11.75 -13.64 9.68
N GLN A 151 -12.26 -14.87 9.70
CA GLN A 151 -12.86 -15.51 8.54
C GLN A 151 -14.34 -15.76 8.82
N THR A 152 -15.19 -15.38 7.89
CA THR A 152 -16.61 -15.73 7.94
C THR A 152 -17.14 -16.01 6.54
N ASN A 153 -18.28 -16.70 6.45
CA ASN A 153 -19.05 -16.83 5.22
C ASN A 153 -20.21 -15.83 5.21
N LYS A 154 -20.77 -15.56 4.02
CA LYS A 154 -21.85 -14.58 3.84
C LYS A 154 -23.10 -14.95 4.61
N THR A 155 -23.53 -16.21 4.52
CA THR A 155 -24.76 -16.71 5.13
C THR A 155 -24.76 -16.57 6.65
N ASN A 156 -23.73 -17.07 7.33
CA ASN A 156 -23.64 -17.03 8.80
C ASN A 156 -23.50 -15.58 9.30
N PHE A 157 -22.83 -14.71 8.52
CA PHE A 157 -22.65 -13.32 8.90
C PHE A 157 -23.95 -12.51 8.78
N GLN A 158 -24.75 -12.77 7.75
CA GLN A 158 -26.03 -12.09 7.52
C GLN A 158 -27.12 -12.44 8.56
N GLU A 159 -26.97 -13.56 9.28
CA GLU A 159 -27.85 -13.90 10.42
C GLU A 159 -27.62 -13.00 11.64
N LEU A 160 -26.53 -12.22 11.67
CA LEU A 160 -26.18 -11.36 12.79
C LEU A 160 -26.90 -10.02 12.71
N ASN A 161 -27.38 -9.54 13.87
CA ASN A 161 -27.84 -8.17 14.02
C ASN A 161 -26.70 -7.29 14.54
N LEU A 162 -25.82 -6.83 13.64
CA LEU A 162 -24.62 -6.06 14.00
C LEU A 162 -24.93 -4.80 14.83
N GLY A 163 -26.09 -4.17 14.65
CA GLY A 163 -26.49 -3.00 15.43
C GLY A 163 -26.78 -3.27 16.91
N ARG A 164 -26.76 -4.55 17.35
CA ARG A 164 -27.08 -4.97 18.72
C ARG A 164 -26.05 -5.92 19.34
N VAL A 165 -24.98 -6.26 18.62
CA VAL A 165 -23.96 -7.15 19.16
C VAL A 165 -22.97 -6.39 20.03
N ASP A 166 -22.41 -7.07 21.02
CA ASP A 166 -21.10 -6.68 21.55
C ASP A 166 -20.03 -7.09 20.50
N PRO A 167 -19.19 -6.16 20.01
CA PRO A 167 -18.25 -6.45 18.93
C PRO A 167 -17.25 -7.56 19.27
N LYS A 168 -16.75 -7.61 20.52
CA LYS A 168 -15.79 -8.61 20.96
C LYS A 168 -16.44 -9.99 21.03
N GLU A 169 -17.62 -10.10 21.64
CA GLU A 169 -18.34 -11.37 21.73
C GLU A 169 -18.81 -11.86 20.35
N CYS A 170 -19.19 -10.94 19.46
CA CYS A 170 -19.52 -11.26 18.07
C CYS A 170 -18.31 -11.82 17.31
N PHE A 171 -17.16 -11.14 17.40
CA PHE A 171 -15.90 -11.62 16.81
C PHE A 171 -15.54 -13.01 17.32
N ARG A 172 -15.67 -13.26 18.64
CA ARG A 172 -15.45 -14.59 19.24
C ARG A 172 -16.45 -15.63 18.76
N LYS A 173 -17.74 -15.29 18.63
CA LYS A 173 -18.79 -16.18 18.10
C LYS A 173 -18.49 -16.61 16.67
N LEU A 174 -17.95 -15.69 15.86
CA LEU A 174 -17.50 -15.96 14.50
C LEU A 174 -16.15 -16.72 14.45
N LYS A 175 -15.60 -17.14 15.60
CA LYS A 175 -14.32 -17.84 15.73
C LYS A 175 -13.14 -17.03 15.20
N GLY A 176 -13.22 -15.71 15.30
CA GLY A 176 -12.07 -14.84 15.02
C GLY A 176 -10.89 -15.15 15.94
N VAL A 177 -9.69 -15.00 15.41
CA VAL A 177 -8.42 -15.27 16.10
C VAL A 177 -7.85 -13.94 16.59
N ALA A 178 -7.78 -13.79 17.91
CA ALA A 178 -7.12 -12.67 18.57
C ALA A 178 -6.77 -13.07 20.01
N LYS A 179 -5.86 -12.34 20.65
CA LYS A 179 -5.65 -12.47 22.11
C LYS A 179 -6.79 -11.83 22.88
N SER A 180 -6.95 -12.23 24.15
CA SER A 180 -8.05 -11.76 25.02
C SER A 180 -8.04 -10.25 25.26
N ASN A 181 -6.85 -9.64 25.26
CA ASN A 181 -6.63 -8.19 25.34
C ASN A 181 -5.76 -7.76 24.16
N LEU A 182 -6.28 -6.87 23.30
CA LEU A 182 -5.53 -6.40 22.13
C LEU A 182 -4.46 -5.38 22.51
N ASN A 183 -4.59 -4.73 23.66
CA ASN A 183 -3.59 -3.77 24.16
C ASN A 183 -2.25 -4.42 24.52
N ASP A 184 -2.19 -5.75 24.66
CA ASP A 184 -0.94 -6.46 24.91
C ASP A 184 -0.09 -6.56 23.62
N LEU A 185 -0.67 -6.23 22.46
CA LEU A 185 -0.01 -6.20 21.14
C LEU A 185 0.72 -7.50 20.79
N VAL A 186 0.19 -8.63 21.27
CA VAL A 186 0.78 -9.95 21.04
C VAL A 186 0.35 -10.47 19.66
N PRO A 187 1.30 -10.81 18.77
CA PRO A 187 1.00 -11.33 17.45
C PRO A 187 0.16 -12.62 17.47
N VAL A 188 -0.67 -12.77 16.43
CA VAL A 188 -1.38 -14.02 16.11
C VAL A 188 -1.04 -14.47 14.69
N VAL A 189 -1.24 -15.77 14.43
CA VAL A 189 -1.11 -16.30 13.07
C VAL A 189 -2.39 -15.99 12.30
N PRO A 190 -2.31 -15.36 11.11
CA PRO A 190 -3.47 -15.14 10.25
C PRO A 190 -4.20 -16.45 9.90
N ILE A 191 -5.53 -16.43 9.81
CA ILE A 191 -6.32 -17.60 9.42
C ILE A 191 -6.02 -18.02 7.98
N LEU A 192 -5.86 -17.03 7.10
CA LEU A 192 -5.45 -17.21 5.72
C LEU A 192 -4.48 -16.08 5.37
N THR A 193 -3.34 -16.45 4.80
CA THR A 193 -2.34 -15.49 4.34
C THR A 193 -2.47 -15.25 2.84
N LEU A 194 -2.17 -14.02 2.43
CA LEU A 194 -2.06 -13.68 1.02
C LEU A 194 -0.98 -14.56 0.39
N ASN A 195 -1.18 -14.98 -0.86
CA ASN A 195 -0.19 -15.79 -1.55
C ASN A 195 1.00 -14.89 -1.90
N ARG A 196 2.05 -14.93 -1.08
CA ARG A 196 3.23 -14.08 -1.22
C ARG A 196 4.19 -14.54 -2.35
N GLU A 197 3.87 -15.62 -3.04
CA GLU A 197 4.52 -16.01 -4.31
C GLU A 197 3.89 -15.32 -5.53
N ASP A 198 2.84 -14.53 -5.30
CA ASP A 198 2.25 -13.64 -6.27
C ASP A 198 3.00 -12.30 -6.24
N GLU A 199 3.50 -11.83 -7.40
CA GLU A 199 4.28 -10.59 -7.67
C GLU A 199 3.60 -9.29 -7.18
N ARG A 200 2.51 -9.44 -6.44
CA ARG A 200 1.66 -8.42 -5.86
C ARG A 200 2.00 -8.11 -4.39
N PHE A 201 2.99 -8.79 -3.82
CA PHE A 201 3.42 -8.62 -2.44
C PHE A 201 4.91 -8.42 -2.38
N VAL A 202 5.33 -7.16 -2.37
CA VAL A 202 6.54 -6.84 -1.62
C VAL A 202 6.11 -5.87 -0.54
N GLU A 203 6.27 -6.36 0.68
CA GLU A 203 6.18 -5.58 1.90
C GLU A 203 7.11 -4.37 1.76
N SER A 204 6.55 -3.16 1.77
CA SER A 204 7.26 -1.87 1.76
C SER A 204 8.04 -1.63 3.07
N LYS A 205 8.62 -2.66 3.66
CA LYS A 205 9.26 -2.60 4.96
C LYS A 205 10.56 -3.40 4.98
N LEU A 206 11.65 -2.63 5.07
CA LEU A 206 12.99 -3.03 5.45
C LEU A 206 13.80 -3.78 4.37
N ILE A 207 13.99 -3.15 3.22
CA ILE A 207 15.11 -3.55 2.34
C ILE A 207 16.46 -3.02 2.88
N GLY A 208 16.48 -1.90 3.62
CA GLY A 208 17.73 -1.34 4.19
C GLY A 208 18.58 -2.35 4.98
N GLU A 209 17.95 -3.27 5.71
CA GLU A 209 18.65 -4.37 6.42
C GLU A 209 18.91 -5.60 5.53
N LYS A 210 18.09 -5.83 4.50
CA LYS A 210 18.20 -7.00 3.59
C LYS A 210 19.22 -6.83 2.45
N ILE A 211 19.51 -5.61 2.01
CA ILE A 211 20.45 -5.36 0.89
C ILE A 211 21.82 -4.82 1.33
N ASN A 212 22.07 -4.75 2.64
CA ASN A 212 23.36 -4.38 3.18
C ASN A 212 24.44 -5.38 2.69
N GLY A 213 25.39 -4.91 1.89
CA GLY A 213 26.44 -5.74 1.26
C GLY A 213 26.06 -6.33 -0.12
N THR A 214 24.91 -5.97 -0.69
CA THR A 214 24.42 -6.56 -1.95
C THR A 214 25.00 -5.86 -3.18
N ASN A 215 25.33 -6.67 -4.19
CA ASN A 215 25.65 -6.18 -5.53
C ASN A 215 24.36 -6.10 -6.37
N LEU A 216 23.92 -4.90 -6.74
CA LEU A 216 22.68 -4.71 -7.51
C LEU A 216 22.76 -5.33 -8.92
N ALA A 217 23.98 -5.53 -9.44
CA ALA A 217 24.17 -6.15 -10.75
C ALA A 217 23.81 -7.65 -10.77
N THR A 218 23.90 -8.33 -9.62
CA THR A 218 23.63 -9.77 -9.48
C THR A 218 22.25 -10.08 -8.91
N MET A 219 21.56 -9.08 -8.34
CA MET A 219 20.18 -9.15 -7.84
C MET A 219 19.18 -9.54 -8.95
N ASN A 220 18.08 -10.23 -8.62
CA ASN A 220 17.04 -10.56 -9.62
C ASN A 220 16.49 -9.27 -10.26
N TRP A 221 16.11 -9.32 -11.54
CA TRP A 221 15.59 -8.17 -12.27
C TRP A 221 14.27 -7.65 -11.65
N GLU A 222 13.41 -8.54 -11.16
CA GLU A 222 12.18 -8.20 -10.42
C GLU A 222 12.49 -7.50 -9.09
N GLU A 223 13.47 -8.01 -8.33
CA GLU A 223 13.93 -7.41 -7.07
C GLU A 223 14.54 -6.01 -7.30
N PHE A 224 15.23 -5.82 -8.42
CA PHE A 224 15.78 -4.52 -8.81
C PHE A 224 14.70 -3.51 -9.19
N GLU A 225 13.72 -3.91 -10.00
CA GLU A 225 12.55 -3.07 -10.32
C GLU A 225 11.81 -2.67 -9.04
N HIS A 226 11.69 -3.61 -8.11
CA HIS A 226 11.07 -3.37 -6.83
C HIS A 226 11.84 -2.38 -5.96
N LEU A 227 13.15 -2.58 -5.81
CA LEU A 227 14.02 -1.66 -5.07
C LEU A 227 13.94 -0.23 -5.63
N VAL A 228 13.95 -0.09 -6.95
CA VAL A 228 13.83 1.23 -7.60
C VAL A 228 12.47 1.85 -7.26
N ARG A 229 11.38 1.08 -7.33
CA ARG A 229 10.05 1.60 -6.96
C ARG A 229 10.02 2.12 -5.53
N GLU A 230 10.49 1.33 -4.57
CA GLU A 230 10.51 1.71 -3.15
C GLU A 230 11.40 2.94 -2.89
N LEU A 231 12.58 2.98 -3.52
CA LEU A 231 13.48 4.13 -3.40
C LEU A 231 12.79 5.41 -3.82
N PHE A 232 12.11 5.40 -4.96
CA PHE A 232 11.38 6.57 -5.42
C PHE A 232 10.19 6.91 -4.53
N GLU A 233 9.43 5.92 -4.04
CA GLU A 233 8.37 6.16 -3.07
C GLU A 233 8.91 6.90 -1.83
N LYS A 234 10.06 6.48 -1.32
CA LYS A 234 10.73 7.16 -0.20
C LYS A 234 11.18 8.58 -0.55
N VAL A 235 11.87 8.76 -1.69
CA VAL A 235 12.37 10.06 -2.16
C VAL A 235 11.25 11.09 -2.28
N PHE A 236 10.11 10.70 -2.85
CA PHE A 236 8.98 11.59 -3.05
C PHE A 236 8.21 11.85 -1.75
N THR A 237 8.10 10.86 -0.85
CA THR A 237 7.45 11.00 0.45
C THR A 237 8.22 11.97 1.35
N GLU A 238 9.55 11.88 1.39
CA GLU A 238 10.41 12.81 2.17
C GLU A 238 10.31 14.26 1.67
N LYS A 239 9.91 14.46 0.40
CA LYS A 239 9.65 15.80 -0.17
C LYS A 239 8.23 16.31 0.11
N GLY A 240 7.42 15.57 0.86
CA GLY A 240 6.05 15.94 1.20
C GLY A 240 5.07 15.83 0.02
N ILE A 241 5.41 15.04 -1.00
CA ILE A 241 4.61 14.85 -2.22
C ILE A 241 3.61 13.70 -1.99
N GLU A 242 2.32 13.92 -2.24
CA GLU A 242 1.27 12.90 -2.11
C GLU A 242 1.41 11.86 -3.23
N ILE A 243 1.94 10.68 -2.92
CA ILE A 243 2.18 9.63 -3.91
C ILE A 243 0.96 8.72 -4.05
N LYS A 244 0.48 8.56 -5.28
CA LYS A 244 -0.42 7.47 -5.67
C LYS A 244 0.32 6.50 -6.58
N THR A 245 1.03 5.54 -6.01
CA THR A 245 1.68 4.51 -6.83
C THR A 245 0.62 3.61 -7.44
N THR A 246 0.58 3.52 -8.77
CA THR A 246 -0.25 2.52 -9.47
C THR A 246 0.65 1.43 -10.03
N ARG A 247 0.19 0.17 -10.05
CA ARG A 247 0.95 -0.91 -10.69
C ARG A 247 1.06 -0.66 -12.18
N SER A 248 2.25 -0.98 -12.70
CA SER A 248 2.54 -1.33 -14.08
C SER A 248 1.31 -1.80 -14.86
N SER A 249 0.98 -1.11 -15.96
CA SER A 249 0.20 -1.74 -17.01
C SER A 249 1.11 -2.77 -17.69
N LYS A 250 0.58 -3.95 -18.00
CA LYS A 250 1.28 -4.95 -18.85
C LYS A 250 1.58 -4.45 -20.27
N ASP A 251 1.34 -3.18 -20.55
CA ASP A 251 1.55 -2.51 -21.82
C ASP A 251 2.71 -1.52 -21.70
N GLY A 252 3.92 -1.93 -22.12
CA GLY A 252 5.01 -1.00 -22.46
C GLY A 252 6.20 -0.89 -21.49
N GLY A 253 6.26 -1.70 -20.44
CA GLY A 253 7.44 -1.78 -19.55
C GLY A 253 7.59 -0.61 -18.58
N VAL A 254 6.48 -0.15 -18.00
CA VAL A 254 6.45 0.84 -16.92
C VAL A 254 6.53 0.13 -15.58
N ASP A 255 7.49 0.53 -14.74
CA ASP A 255 7.76 -0.17 -13.47
C ASP A 255 7.15 0.56 -12.28
N ALA A 256 7.02 1.89 -12.36
CA ALA A 256 6.20 2.68 -11.44
C ALA A 256 5.56 3.90 -12.11
N VAL A 257 4.36 4.25 -11.66
CA VAL A 257 3.71 5.52 -11.98
C VAL A 257 3.49 6.27 -10.68
N MET A 258 3.96 7.51 -10.61
CA MET A 258 3.80 8.39 -9.46
C MET A 258 3.04 9.64 -9.87
N PHE A 259 2.33 10.24 -8.92
CA PHE A 259 1.63 11.50 -9.13
C PHE A 259 2.16 12.50 -8.12
N ASP A 260 2.56 13.67 -8.61
CA ASP A 260 2.86 14.82 -7.77
C ASP A 260 1.66 15.76 -7.84
N SER A 261 1.10 16.09 -6.68
CA SER A 261 -0.05 16.97 -6.53
C SER A 261 0.29 18.46 -6.68
N ASP A 262 1.57 18.83 -6.80
CA ASP A 262 1.98 20.22 -6.98
C ASP A 262 1.32 20.84 -8.24
N PRO A 263 0.57 21.94 -8.10
CA PRO A 263 -0.21 22.51 -9.21
C PRO A 263 0.63 23.25 -10.26
N ILE A 264 1.92 23.51 -9.99
CA ILE A 264 2.83 24.29 -10.82
C ILE A 264 3.86 23.39 -11.50
N THR A 265 4.49 22.48 -10.75
CA THR A 265 5.57 21.62 -11.22
C THR A 265 5.26 20.12 -11.19
N GLY A 266 4.13 19.74 -10.60
CA GLY A 266 3.74 18.35 -10.42
C GLY A 266 3.13 17.69 -11.66
N GLY A 267 2.37 16.63 -11.44
CA GLY A 267 1.75 15.80 -12.47
C GLY A 267 2.22 14.36 -12.45
N LYS A 268 2.01 13.63 -13.55
CA LYS A 268 2.27 12.19 -13.63
C LYS A 268 3.74 11.95 -13.98
N PHE A 269 4.42 11.13 -13.19
CA PHE A 269 5.79 10.68 -13.38
C PHE A 269 5.78 9.19 -13.71
N ILE A 270 6.63 8.80 -14.65
CA ILE A 270 6.83 7.40 -15.02
C ILE A 270 8.24 7.01 -14.66
N VAL A 271 8.40 5.90 -13.96
CA VAL A 271 9.70 5.31 -13.63
C VAL A 271 9.81 3.98 -14.34
N GLN A 272 10.95 3.77 -14.98
CA GLN A 272 11.33 2.52 -15.61
C GLN A 272 12.73 2.14 -15.12
N ALA A 273 12.90 0.92 -14.68
CA ALA A 273 14.13 0.31 -14.22
C ALA A 273 14.59 -0.76 -15.23
N LYS A 274 15.87 -0.72 -15.60
CA LYS A 274 16.50 -1.70 -16.49
C LYS A 274 17.78 -2.22 -15.84
N ARG A 275 17.72 -3.45 -15.31
CA ARG A 275 18.90 -4.15 -14.78
C ARG A 275 19.75 -4.70 -15.93
N TYR A 276 20.65 -3.89 -16.46
CA TYR A 276 21.55 -4.27 -17.57
C TYR A 276 23.00 -4.35 -17.10
N THR A 277 23.76 -5.25 -17.72
CA THR A 277 25.22 -5.34 -17.57
C THR A 277 25.97 -4.57 -18.66
N ASN A 278 25.29 -4.27 -19.77
CA ASN A 278 25.81 -3.50 -20.90
C ASN A 278 25.18 -2.10 -20.96
N LEU A 279 25.78 -1.22 -21.75
CA LEU A 279 25.25 0.13 -21.98
C LEU A 279 23.81 0.09 -22.48
N VAL A 280 22.96 0.93 -21.88
CA VAL A 280 21.58 1.10 -22.29
C VAL A 280 21.53 1.94 -23.58
N GLY A 281 21.04 1.31 -24.64
CA GLY A 281 20.91 1.92 -25.97
C GLY A 281 19.73 2.87 -26.10
N VAL A 282 19.76 3.69 -27.16
CA VAL A 282 18.77 4.76 -27.42
C VAL A 282 17.34 4.24 -27.62
N SER A 283 17.17 2.95 -27.96
CA SER A 283 15.86 2.32 -28.08
C SER A 283 15.06 2.41 -26.77
N ALA A 284 15.66 2.05 -25.64
CA ALA A 284 14.99 2.10 -24.34
C ALA A 284 14.56 3.53 -23.97
N VAL A 285 15.36 4.53 -24.31
CA VAL A 285 15.03 5.95 -24.06
C VAL A 285 13.88 6.42 -24.97
N ARG A 286 13.85 5.95 -26.22
CA ARG A 286 12.74 6.23 -27.17
C ARG A 286 11.45 5.56 -26.74
N ASP A 287 11.53 4.33 -26.25
CA ASP A 287 10.38 3.58 -25.75
C ASP A 287 9.77 4.31 -24.55
N LEU A 288 10.60 4.69 -23.57
CA LEU A 288 10.15 5.51 -22.43
C LEU A 288 9.52 6.83 -22.89
N TYR A 289 10.10 7.50 -23.89
CA TYR A 289 9.51 8.73 -24.42
C TYR A 289 8.13 8.50 -25.04
N GLY A 290 7.96 7.41 -25.78
CA GLY A 290 6.66 6.98 -26.30
C GLY A 290 5.65 6.76 -25.18
N THR A 291 6.06 6.09 -24.11
CA THR A 291 5.25 5.88 -22.92
C THR A 291 4.85 7.19 -22.26
N ILE A 292 5.77 8.13 -22.05
CA ILE A 292 5.46 9.46 -21.48
C ILE A 292 4.36 10.15 -22.28
N MET A 293 4.46 10.13 -23.61
CA MET A 293 3.48 10.76 -24.49
C MET A 293 2.13 10.04 -24.45
N ASN A 294 2.13 8.71 -24.47
CA ASN A 294 0.91 7.90 -24.44
C ASN A 294 0.15 8.05 -23.11
N GLU A 295 0.89 8.04 -22.01
CA GLU A 295 0.35 8.09 -20.65
C GLU A 295 0.04 9.51 -20.15
N GLY A 296 0.42 10.54 -20.94
CA GLY A 296 0.26 11.95 -20.58
C GLY A 296 1.11 12.37 -19.38
N ALA A 297 2.29 11.78 -19.23
CA ALA A 297 3.19 12.05 -18.11
C ALA A 297 3.97 13.35 -18.31
N THR A 298 4.17 14.09 -17.21
CA THR A 298 4.98 15.30 -17.16
C THR A 298 6.47 14.97 -17.28
N LYS A 299 6.89 13.80 -16.78
CA LYS A 299 8.29 13.37 -16.78
C LYS A 299 8.42 11.86 -16.74
N GLY A 300 9.45 11.33 -17.41
CA GLY A 300 9.88 9.94 -17.28
C GLY A 300 11.29 9.85 -16.70
N ILE A 301 11.53 8.78 -15.94
CA ILE A 301 12.79 8.49 -15.27
C ILE A 301 13.20 7.09 -15.69
N LEU A 302 14.35 6.96 -16.35
CA LEU A 302 14.95 5.68 -16.68
C LEU A 302 16.10 5.42 -15.69
N VAL A 303 16.06 4.28 -15.03
CA VAL A 303 17.01 3.85 -14.00
C VAL A 303 17.74 2.61 -14.48
N THR A 304 19.06 2.55 -14.33
CA THR A 304 19.82 1.35 -14.71
C THR A 304 20.98 1.07 -13.77
N THR A 305 21.36 -0.20 -13.67
CA THR A 305 22.60 -0.65 -13.02
C THR A 305 23.85 -0.36 -13.86
N SER A 306 23.71 -0.06 -15.15
CA SER A 306 24.84 0.25 -16.06
C SER A 306 24.93 1.76 -16.35
N ASP A 307 25.42 2.13 -17.53
CA ASP A 307 25.42 3.51 -18.03
C ASP A 307 24.69 3.58 -19.39
N TYR A 308 24.51 4.79 -19.90
CA TYR A 308 23.83 5.05 -21.17
C TYR A 308 24.82 5.33 -22.30
N GLY A 309 24.47 4.91 -23.52
CA GLY A 309 25.25 5.29 -24.70
C GLY A 309 25.16 6.80 -25.02
N PRO A 310 26.11 7.37 -25.78
CA PRO A 310 26.07 8.79 -26.18
C PRO A 310 24.76 9.20 -26.87
N ASP A 311 24.23 8.33 -27.73
CA ASP A 311 22.96 8.55 -28.44
C ASP A 311 21.76 8.61 -27.49
N SER A 312 21.82 7.90 -26.37
CA SER A 312 20.78 7.92 -25.33
C SER A 312 20.74 9.27 -24.61
N TYR A 313 21.90 9.83 -24.27
CA TYR A 313 22.02 11.16 -23.67
C TYR A 313 21.59 12.26 -24.66
N GLU A 314 22.04 12.21 -25.91
CA GLU A 314 21.63 13.17 -26.94
C GLU A 314 20.13 13.08 -27.24
N PHE A 315 19.55 11.88 -27.23
CA PHE A 315 18.10 11.75 -27.39
C PHE A 315 17.33 12.30 -26.18
N ALA A 316 17.78 12.08 -24.94
CA ALA A 316 17.11 12.60 -23.75
C ALA A 316 17.18 14.14 -23.63
N LYS A 317 18.17 14.77 -24.28
CA LYS A 317 18.35 16.22 -24.29
C LYS A 317 17.08 16.94 -24.75
N ASN A 318 16.68 17.94 -23.97
CA ASN A 318 15.47 18.75 -24.18
C ASN A 318 14.15 17.96 -24.20
N LYS A 319 14.14 16.72 -23.68
CA LYS A 319 12.93 15.92 -23.48
C LYS A 319 12.63 15.80 -21.98
N PRO A 320 11.37 15.54 -21.59
CA PRO A 320 10.98 15.30 -20.20
C PRO A 320 11.47 13.92 -19.69
N ILE A 321 12.75 13.61 -19.90
CA ILE A 321 13.38 12.33 -19.55
C ILE A 321 14.55 12.62 -18.62
N SER A 322 14.63 11.90 -17.51
CA SER A 322 15.81 11.85 -16.66
C SER A 322 16.44 10.47 -16.73
N LEU A 323 17.72 10.44 -17.03
CA LEU A 323 18.53 9.23 -17.06
C LEU A 323 19.29 9.13 -15.75
N LEU A 324 19.09 8.04 -15.02
CA LEU A 324 19.79 7.71 -13.78
C LEU A 324 20.61 6.45 -14.02
N ASN A 325 21.93 6.61 -14.06
CA ASN A 325 22.87 5.51 -14.24
C ASN A 325 23.22 4.86 -12.89
N GLY A 326 24.03 3.81 -12.91
CA GLY A 326 24.40 3.07 -11.70
C GLY A 326 25.03 3.96 -10.62
N SER A 327 25.85 4.93 -11.01
CA SER A 327 26.46 5.88 -10.07
C SER A 327 25.43 6.82 -9.44
N ASN A 328 24.46 7.32 -10.22
CA ASN A 328 23.38 8.14 -9.69
C ASN A 328 22.49 7.35 -8.74
N LEU A 329 22.19 6.10 -9.09
CA LEU A 329 21.37 5.20 -8.27
C LEU A 329 22.04 4.92 -6.91
N LEU A 330 23.36 4.64 -6.91
CA LEU A 330 24.11 4.44 -5.67
C LEU A 330 24.14 5.67 -4.77
N SER A 331 24.31 6.87 -5.35
CA SER A 331 24.25 8.13 -4.57
C SER A 331 22.88 8.30 -3.91
N MET A 332 21.81 8.11 -4.69
CA MET A 332 20.44 8.26 -4.21
C MET A 332 20.10 7.22 -3.12
N LEU A 333 20.52 5.97 -3.29
CA LEU A 333 20.39 4.95 -2.25
C LEU A 333 21.11 5.36 -0.96
N SER A 334 22.35 5.83 -1.06
CA SER A 334 23.12 6.27 0.11
C SER A 334 22.47 7.47 0.82
N GLU A 335 21.98 8.45 0.07
CA GLU A 335 21.28 9.63 0.60
C GLU A 335 20.00 9.27 1.37
N HIS A 336 19.33 8.20 0.94
CA HIS A 336 18.10 7.70 1.55
C HIS A 336 18.33 6.53 2.53
N GLY A 337 19.53 6.43 3.11
CA GLY A 337 19.81 5.55 4.25
C GLY A 337 20.04 4.08 3.90
N TYR A 338 20.37 3.78 2.64
CA TYR A 338 20.81 2.44 2.24
C TYR A 338 22.34 2.37 2.26
N GLU A 339 22.90 1.51 3.11
CA GLU A 339 24.34 1.40 3.33
C GLU A 339 24.95 0.14 2.68
N ASN A 340 26.24 0.20 2.33
CA ASN A 340 27.04 -0.90 1.77
C ASN A 340 26.50 -1.57 0.50
N ILE A 341 25.81 -0.81 -0.36
CA ILE A 341 25.38 -1.27 -1.68
C ILE A 341 26.49 -1.01 -2.70
N ARG A 342 26.71 -1.97 -3.60
CA ARG A 342 27.65 -1.82 -4.72
C ARG A 342 27.03 -2.24 -6.04
N ILE A 343 27.68 -1.81 -7.12
CA ILE A 343 27.44 -2.28 -8.47
C ILE A 343 28.78 -2.78 -9.01
N ASP A 344 28.92 -4.09 -9.13
CA ASP A 344 30.04 -4.71 -9.85
C ASP A 344 29.49 -5.56 -11.00
N LEU A 345 29.62 -5.04 -12.22
CA LEU A 345 29.12 -5.67 -13.44
C LEU A 345 29.94 -6.90 -13.88
N LYS A 346 31.10 -7.15 -13.25
CA LYS A 346 32.00 -8.28 -13.57
C LYS A 346 31.80 -9.48 -12.65
N GLU A 347 31.14 -9.28 -11.53
CA GLU A 347 30.77 -10.34 -10.58
C GLU A 347 29.54 -11.08 -11.11
N LYS A 348 29.57 -12.42 -11.11
CA LYS A 348 28.51 -13.28 -11.65
C LYS A 348 27.72 -13.95 -10.54
#